data_AF-A0A9D6FJI8-F1
#
_entry.id   AF-A0A9D6FJI8-F1
#
_cell.length_a   1.000
_cell.length_b   1.000
_cell.length_c   1.000
_cell.angle_alpha   90.00
_cell.angle_beta   90.00
_cell.angle_gamma   90.00
#
_symmetry.space_group_name_H-M   'P 1'
#
loop_
_entity.id
_entity.type
_entity.pdbx_description
1 polymer ?
#
loop_
_entity_poly.entity_id
_entity_poly.type
_entity_poly.pdbx_seq_one_letter_code
_entity_poly.pdbx_strand_id
1 'polypeptide(L)'
;MFLRAKKRLKDGKLHHYWSIVENRRTACGRVVQRHVLYLGEINDSQMESWCRTIEILEHGQVRPTQVALYPGGRRAAALDCEVIHVRMADVELHRPRQWGACWLACELWSWLKLDSFWLEKLPPSREGTRWKNVLQTLVCYRLISPGSEWKFGSCQRH
;
A
#
# COMPACT_ATOMS: atom_id res chain seq x y z
N MET A 1 -1.37 10.10 4.99
CA MET A 1 -2.78 9.66 5.08
C MET A 1 -2.93 8.92 6.40
N PHE A 2 -4.13 8.71 6.91
CA PHE A 2 -4.32 8.07 8.21
C PHE A 2 -5.56 7.17 8.23
N LEU A 3 -5.63 6.27 9.20
CA LEU A 3 -6.79 5.43 9.45
C LEU A 3 -7.87 6.18 10.23
N ARG A 4 -9.12 6.06 9.79
CA ARG A 4 -10.29 6.61 10.49
C ARG A 4 -11.28 5.50 10.81
N ALA A 5 -11.62 5.37 12.08
CA ALA A 5 -12.71 4.51 12.54
C ALA A 5 -14.04 5.28 12.58
N LYS A 6 -15.12 4.63 12.12
CA LYS A 6 -16.50 5.06 12.33
C LYS A 6 -17.23 4.01 13.16
N LYS A 7 -17.79 4.45 14.29
CA LYS A 7 -18.61 3.62 15.16
C LYS A 7 -20.05 3.64 14.66
N ARG A 8 -20.68 2.47 14.59
CA ARG A 8 -22.12 2.35 14.28
C ARG A 8 -22.74 1.32 15.20
N LEU A 9 -23.85 1.68 15.84
CA LEU A 9 -24.68 0.72 16.55
C LEU A 9 -25.65 0.09 15.53
N LYS A 10 -25.62 -1.24 15.40
CA LYS A 10 -26.54 -2.00 14.56
C LYS A 10 -26.83 -3.33 15.25
N ASP A 11 -28.09 -3.77 15.25
CA ASP A 11 -28.51 -5.05 15.83
C ASP A 11 -28.04 -5.27 17.29
N GLY A 12 -28.01 -4.19 18.08
CA GLY A 12 -27.54 -4.18 19.47
C GLY A 12 -26.02 -4.31 19.66
N LYS A 13 -25.24 -4.40 18.58
CA LYS A 13 -23.78 -4.53 18.61
C LYS A 13 -23.10 -3.28 18.08
N LEU A 14 -21.93 -2.97 18.64
CA LEU A 14 -21.10 -1.86 18.19
C LEU A 14 -20.16 -2.33 17.08
N HIS A 15 -20.33 -1.76 15.89
CA HIS A 15 -19.51 -2.06 14.72
C HIS A 15 -18.47 -0.95 14.48
N HIS A 16 -17.24 -1.35 14.14
CA HIS A 16 -16.15 -0.47 13.77
C HIS A 16 -15.83 -0.61 12.29
N TYR A 17 -16.09 0.45 11.54
CA TYR A 17 -15.77 0.54 10.12
C TYR A 17 -14.53 1.40 9.91
N TRP A 18 -13.60 0.92 9.09
CA TRP A 18 -12.32 1.60 8.88
C TRP A 18 -12.22 2.17 7.47
N SER A 19 -11.56 3.31 7.35
CA SER A 19 -11.23 3.95 6.07
C SER A 19 -9.85 4.59 6.12
N ILE A 20 -9.15 4.59 4.99
CA ILE A 20 -7.97 5.42 4.77
C ILE A 20 -8.44 6.79 4.28
N VAL A 21 -8.00 7.84 4.94
CA VAL A 21 -8.39 9.22 4.67
C VAL A 21 -7.15 10.08 4.39
N GLU A 22 -7.27 11.01 3.45
CA GLU A 22 -6.27 12.03 3.16
C GLU A 22 -6.81 13.44 3.44
N ASN A 23 -5.95 14.31 3.99
CA ASN A 23 -6.23 15.74 4.08
C ASN A 23 -5.83 16.41 2.76
N ARG A 24 -6.77 17.08 2.09
CA ARG A 24 -6.54 17.78 0.83
C ARG A 24 -6.87 19.26 0.98
N ARG A 25 -5.92 20.13 0.60
CA ARG A 25 -6.18 21.58 0.50
C ARG A 25 -7.00 21.86 -0.75
N THR A 26 -8.07 22.63 -0.61
CA THR A 26 -8.90 23.11 -1.72
C THR A 26 -8.42 24.47 -2.21
N ALA A 27 -8.89 24.88 -3.40
CA ALA A 27 -8.54 26.17 -4.00
C ALA A 27 -8.92 27.37 -3.12
N CYS A 28 -9.93 27.24 -2.27
CA CYS A 28 -10.35 28.27 -1.31
C CYS A 28 -9.60 28.22 0.03
N GLY A 29 -8.47 27.49 0.11
CA GLY A 29 -7.62 27.41 1.30
C GLY A 29 -8.15 26.50 2.42
N ARG A 30 -9.33 25.88 2.25
CA ARG A 30 -9.89 24.95 3.23
C ARG A 30 -9.20 23.59 3.13
N VAL A 31 -9.04 22.91 4.25
CA VAL A 31 -8.62 21.50 4.28
C VAL A 31 -9.87 20.63 4.35
N VAL A 32 -10.04 19.75 3.36
CA VAL A 32 -11.11 18.75 3.35
C VAL A 32 -10.53 17.36 3.52
N GLN A 33 -11.29 16.48 4.17
CA GLN A 33 -10.94 15.07 4.30
C GLN A 33 -11.55 14.29 3.14
N ARG A 34 -10.71 13.62 2.35
CA ARG A 34 -11.13 12.73 1.27
C ARG A 34 -10.93 11.28 1.68
N HIS A 35 -11.98 10.47 1.50
CA HIS A 35 -11.87 9.02 1.63
C HIS A 35 -11.08 8.47 0.45
N VAL A 36 -10.01 7.73 0.74
CA VAL A 36 -9.13 7.12 -0.26
C VAL A 36 -9.53 5.67 -0.48
N LEU A 37 -9.76 4.92 0.60
CA LEU A 37 -10.18 3.53 0.55
C LEU A 37 -11.06 3.19 1.74
N TYR A 38 -12.18 2.52 1.48
CA TYR A 38 -13.01 1.92 2.51
C TYR A 38 -12.53 0.50 2.77
N LEU A 39 -12.08 0.21 4.00
CA LEU A 39 -11.53 -1.09 4.39
C LEU A 39 -12.62 -2.06 4.86
N GLY A 40 -13.84 -1.58 5.06
CA GLY A 40 -14.95 -2.39 5.55
C GLY A 40 -15.03 -2.43 7.07
N GLU A 41 -15.86 -3.36 7.54
CA GLU A 41 -15.94 -3.72 8.94
C GLU A 41 -14.76 -4.61 9.29
N ILE A 42 -14.11 -4.35 10.41
CA ILE A 42 -13.23 -5.34 11.03
C ILE A 42 -13.93 -5.75 12.31
N ASN A 43 -14.58 -6.92 12.27
CA ASN A 43 -15.21 -7.51 13.44
C ASN A 43 -14.19 -8.36 14.22
N ASP A 44 -14.58 -8.81 15.42
CA ASP A 44 -13.66 -9.47 16.35
C ASP A 44 -13.05 -10.76 15.76
N SER A 45 -13.81 -11.54 14.97
CA SER A 45 -13.32 -12.77 14.34
C SER A 45 -12.38 -12.53 13.15
N GLN A 46 -12.59 -11.47 12.37
CA GLN A 46 -11.64 -11.05 11.34
C GLN A 46 -10.35 -10.52 11.95
N MET A 47 -10.44 -9.87 13.12
CA MET A 47 -9.30 -9.37 13.86
C MET A 47 -8.40 -10.51 14.36
N GLU A 48 -8.97 -11.59 14.88
CA GLU A 48 -8.22 -12.80 15.25
C GLU A 48 -7.48 -13.41 14.04
N SER A 49 -8.08 -13.37 12.85
CA SER A 49 -7.43 -13.84 11.61
C SER A 49 -6.27 -12.94 11.16
N TRP A 50 -6.33 -11.63 11.43
CA TRP A 50 -5.23 -10.68 11.14
C TRP A 50 -4.10 -10.75 12.17
N CYS A 51 -4.41 -11.24 13.38
CA CYS A 51 -3.42 -11.56 14.41
C CYS A 51 -2.56 -12.78 14.03
N ARG A 52 -2.77 -13.38 12.84
CA ARG A 52 -1.83 -14.30 12.20
C ARG A 52 -0.57 -13.53 11.81
N THR A 53 0.20 -13.28 12.85
CA THR A 53 1.62 -13.56 12.89
C THR A 53 2.40 -13.10 11.68
N ILE A 54 3.00 -11.93 11.82
CA ILE A 54 3.94 -11.39 10.84
C ILE A 54 5.36 -11.80 11.19
N GLU A 55 6.17 -11.96 10.16
CA GLU A 55 7.62 -12.11 10.31
C GLU A 55 8.25 -10.71 10.27
N ILE A 56 8.85 -10.29 11.39
CA ILE A 56 9.59 -9.04 11.48
C ILE A 56 11.07 -9.36 11.28
N LEU A 57 11.67 -8.74 10.26
CA LEU A 57 13.11 -8.76 10.05
C LEU A 57 13.70 -7.49 10.67
N GLU A 58 14.29 -7.61 11.86
CA GLU A 58 14.95 -6.48 12.51
C GLU A 58 16.33 -6.20 11.91
N HIS A 59 16.76 -4.94 11.94
CA HIS A 59 18.07 -4.55 11.43
C HIS A 59 19.17 -5.21 12.27
N GLY A 60 19.97 -6.07 11.63
CA GLY A 60 21.06 -6.83 12.27
C GLY A 60 20.71 -8.27 12.65
N GLN A 61 19.44 -8.68 12.53
CA GLN A 61 19.02 -10.07 12.70
C GLN A 61 19.07 -10.82 11.36
N VAL A 62 19.66 -12.02 11.37
CA VAL A 62 19.75 -12.90 10.18
C VAL A 62 18.46 -13.68 9.96
N ARG A 63 17.64 -13.87 11.01
CA ARG A 63 16.39 -14.63 10.94
C ARG A 63 15.19 -13.75 11.30
N PRO A 64 14.08 -13.83 10.54
CA PRO A 64 12.84 -13.16 10.93
C PRO A 64 12.34 -13.71 12.25
N THR A 65 11.82 -12.83 13.11
CA THR A 65 11.15 -13.22 14.35
C THR A 65 9.65 -13.12 14.16
N GLN A 66 8.96 -14.11 14.72
CA GLN A 66 7.53 -14.26 14.59
C GLN A 66 6.81 -13.41 15.65
N VAL A 67 5.96 -12.46 15.22
CA VAL A 67 5.28 -11.51 16.11
C VAL A 67 3.82 -11.34 15.71
N ALA A 68 2.91 -11.20 16.69
CA ALA A 68 1.52 -10.87 16.46
C ALA A 68 1.25 -9.37 16.70
N LEU A 69 0.67 -8.69 15.70
CA LEU A 69 0.20 -7.32 15.86
C LEU A 69 -1.23 -7.31 16.40
N TYR A 70 -1.44 -6.67 17.55
CA TYR A 70 -2.76 -6.50 18.16
C TYR A 70 -3.17 -5.03 18.22
N PRO A 71 -4.45 -4.68 18.01
CA PRO A 71 -4.92 -3.32 18.24
C PRO A 71 -4.78 -2.92 19.71
N GLY A 72 -4.23 -1.73 19.95
CA GLY A 72 -4.07 -1.15 21.27
C GLY A 72 -5.43 -0.94 21.96
N GLY A 73 -5.46 -1.14 23.28
CA GLY A 73 -6.67 -0.99 24.10
C GLY A 73 -7.55 -2.23 24.19
N ARG A 74 -7.10 -3.37 23.65
CA ARG A 74 -7.74 -4.68 23.82
C ARG A 74 -6.75 -5.69 24.39
N ARG A 75 -7.25 -6.63 25.19
CA ARG A 75 -6.46 -7.73 25.71
C ARG A 75 -6.16 -8.70 24.56
N ALA A 76 -4.88 -9.02 24.37
CA ALA A 76 -4.49 -10.03 23.39
C ALA A 76 -4.95 -11.42 23.84
N ALA A 77 -5.24 -12.29 22.86
CA ALA A 77 -5.38 -13.72 23.16
C ALA A 77 -4.02 -14.27 23.63
N ALA A 78 -4.03 -15.36 24.38
CA ALA A 78 -2.79 -16.08 24.68
C ALA A 78 -2.24 -16.66 23.36
N LEU A 79 -1.14 -16.09 22.89
CA LEU A 79 -0.44 -16.53 21.69
C LEU A 79 0.96 -16.99 22.08
N ASP A 80 1.47 -18.02 21.38
CA ASP A 80 2.81 -18.57 21.59
C ASP A 80 3.93 -17.71 20.94
N CYS A 81 3.65 -16.44 20.67
CA CYS A 81 4.60 -15.49 20.08
C CYS A 81 4.47 -14.12 20.75
N GLU A 82 5.49 -13.28 20.57
CA GLU A 82 5.48 -11.92 21.09
C GLU A 82 4.29 -11.13 20.52
N VAL A 83 3.63 -10.35 21.39
CA VAL A 83 2.49 -9.52 20.99
C VAL A 83 2.86 -8.04 21.05
N ILE A 84 2.77 -7.37 19.90
CA ILE A 84 2.96 -5.93 19.80
C ILE A 84 1.59 -5.24 19.70
N HIS A 85 1.31 -4.34 20.63
CA HIS A 85 0.11 -3.52 20.60
C HIS A 85 0.28 -2.29 19.72
N VAL A 86 -0.43 -2.27 18.58
CA VAL A 86 -0.44 -1.17 17.62
C VAL A 86 -1.51 -0.15 17.98
N ARG A 87 -1.10 1.10 18.20
CA ARG A 87 -2.03 2.22 18.36
C ARG A 87 -2.60 2.60 17.00
N MET A 88 -3.77 2.05 16.67
CA MET A 88 -4.44 2.28 15.38
C MET A 88 -4.70 3.77 15.08
N ALA A 89 -4.85 4.60 16.11
CA ALA A 89 -5.02 6.05 15.99
C ALA A 89 -3.76 6.76 15.48
N ASP A 90 -2.58 6.18 15.71
CA ASP A 90 -1.28 6.76 15.37
C ASP A 90 -0.72 6.18 14.05
N VAL A 91 -1.50 5.32 13.38
CA VAL A 91 -1.08 4.71 12.10
C VAL A 91 -1.20 5.74 10.98
N GLU A 92 -0.05 6.09 10.43
CA GLU A 92 0.08 6.93 9.25
C GLU A 92 0.56 6.13 8.04
N LEU A 93 -0.03 6.42 6.88
CA LEU A 93 0.44 5.91 5.61
C LEU A 93 1.23 7.01 4.89
N HIS A 94 2.50 6.71 4.64
CA HIS A 94 3.43 7.55 3.88
C HIS A 94 3.67 6.99 2.50
N ARG A 95 3.79 7.89 1.50
CA ARG A 95 4.12 7.55 0.11
C ARG A 95 3.29 6.37 -0.47
N PRO A 96 1.95 6.31 -0.28
CA PRO A 96 1.15 5.23 -0.82
C PRO A 96 1.25 5.24 -2.35
N ARG A 97 1.65 4.11 -2.93
CA ARG A 97 1.75 3.96 -4.38
C ARG A 97 0.38 3.59 -4.95
N GLN A 98 -0.02 4.24 -6.05
CA GLN A 98 -1.25 3.88 -6.75
C GLN A 98 -1.05 2.59 -7.56
N TRP A 99 -1.15 1.45 -6.88
CA TRP A 99 -0.98 0.14 -7.52
C TRP A 99 -2.00 -0.07 -8.66
N GLY A 100 -3.25 0.35 -8.47
CA GLY A 100 -4.30 0.20 -9.50
C GLY A 100 -3.98 0.93 -10.81
N ALA A 101 -3.34 2.09 -10.75
CA ALA A 101 -2.93 2.84 -11.95
C ALA A 101 -1.77 2.13 -12.67
N CYS A 102 -0.80 1.60 -11.92
CA CYS A 102 0.28 0.78 -12.48
C CYS A 102 -0.25 -0.49 -13.14
N TRP A 103 -1.16 -1.20 -12.47
CA TRP A 103 -1.80 -2.40 -13.00
C TRP A 103 -2.57 -2.08 -14.29
N LEU A 104 -3.42 -1.05 -14.29
CA LEU A 104 -4.18 -0.66 -15.47
C LEU A 104 -3.26 -0.25 -16.64
N ALA A 105 -2.18 0.46 -16.37
CA ALA A 105 -1.20 0.81 -17.41
C ALA A 105 -0.52 -0.43 -18.01
N CYS A 106 -0.19 -1.44 -17.19
CA CYS A 106 0.33 -2.72 -17.65
C CYS A 106 -0.72 -3.52 -18.46
N GLU A 107 -1.98 -3.52 -18.04
CA GLU A 107 -3.07 -4.16 -18.78
C GLU A 107 -3.27 -3.51 -20.14
N LEU A 108 -3.32 -2.17 -20.20
CA LEU A 108 -3.42 -1.42 -21.46
C LEU A 108 -2.23 -1.72 -22.39
N TRP A 109 -1.02 -1.79 -21.84
CA TRP A 109 0.18 -2.16 -22.59
C TRP A 109 0.06 -3.55 -23.22
N SER A 110 -0.45 -4.52 -22.44
CA SER A 110 -0.70 -5.89 -22.88
C SER A 110 -1.79 -5.94 -23.96
N TRP A 111 -2.92 -5.25 -23.78
CA TRP A 111 -4.02 -5.20 -24.74
C TRP A 111 -3.61 -4.59 -26.08
N LEU A 112 -2.73 -3.59 -26.06
CA LEU A 112 -2.16 -2.98 -27.25
C LEU A 112 -1.04 -3.83 -27.88
N LYS A 113 -0.72 -5.00 -27.30
CA LYS A 113 0.34 -5.91 -27.76
C LYS A 113 1.71 -5.23 -27.90
N LEU A 114 1.96 -4.20 -27.08
CA LEU A 114 3.20 -3.44 -27.11
C LEU A 114 4.40 -4.30 -26.69
N ASP A 115 4.15 -5.35 -25.91
CA ASP A 115 5.18 -6.32 -25.55
C ASP A 115 5.83 -6.97 -26.76
N SER A 116 5.04 -7.55 -27.65
CA SER A 116 5.55 -8.21 -28.87
C SER A 116 6.15 -7.18 -29.84
N PHE A 117 5.46 -6.04 -30.01
CA PHE A 117 5.91 -4.98 -30.91
C PHE A 117 7.30 -4.44 -30.56
N TRP A 118 7.56 -4.18 -29.28
CA TRP A 118 8.84 -3.62 -28.84
C TRP A 118 9.92 -4.68 -28.64
N LEU A 119 9.57 -5.93 -28.37
CA LEU A 119 10.56 -7.01 -28.22
C LEU A 119 11.41 -7.18 -29.49
N GLU A 120 10.79 -7.06 -30.67
CA GLU A 120 11.48 -7.14 -31.96
C GLU A 120 12.40 -5.93 -32.23
N LYS A 121 12.03 -4.75 -31.72
CA LYS A 121 12.71 -3.47 -32.01
C LYS A 121 13.74 -3.08 -30.96
N LEU A 122 13.61 -3.61 -29.75
CA LEU A 122 14.46 -3.32 -28.59
C LEU A 122 14.99 -4.64 -28.01
N PRO A 123 15.92 -5.32 -28.72
CA PRO A 123 16.55 -6.51 -28.19
C PRO A 123 17.34 -6.19 -26.92
N PRO A 124 17.61 -7.19 -26.06
CA PRO A 124 18.41 -6.99 -24.86
C PRO A 124 19.78 -6.36 -25.16
N SER A 125 20.29 -5.53 -24.25
CA SER A 125 21.65 -4.99 -24.38
C SER A 125 22.71 -6.10 -24.25
N ARG A 126 23.96 -5.78 -24.62
CA ARG A 126 25.11 -6.66 -24.38
C ARG A 126 25.30 -7.03 -22.89
N GLU A 127 24.84 -6.17 -21.99
CA GLU A 127 24.82 -6.35 -20.53
C GLU A 127 23.53 -7.06 -20.03
N GLY A 128 22.69 -7.58 -20.93
CA GLY A 128 21.45 -8.28 -20.59
C GLY A 128 20.28 -7.37 -20.16
N THR A 129 20.41 -6.05 -20.30
CA THR A 129 19.36 -5.11 -19.94
C THR A 129 18.14 -5.30 -20.83
N ARG A 130 16.97 -5.57 -20.23
CA ARG A 130 15.70 -5.70 -20.95
C ARG A 130 15.08 -4.32 -21.21
N TRP A 131 15.51 -3.65 -22.28
CA TRP A 131 15.06 -2.31 -22.65
C TRP A 131 13.55 -2.15 -22.75
N LYS A 132 12.84 -3.20 -23.20
CA LYS A 132 11.37 -3.24 -23.18
C LYS A 132 10.79 -2.92 -21.81
N ASN A 133 11.33 -3.50 -20.74
CA ASN A 133 10.83 -3.30 -19.38
C ASN A 133 11.11 -1.86 -18.90
N VAL A 134 12.27 -1.29 -19.28
CA VAL A 134 12.61 0.10 -19.00
C VAL A 134 11.63 1.04 -19.72
N LEU A 135 11.39 0.81 -21.01
CA LEU A 135 10.44 1.59 -21.80
C LEU A 135 9.02 1.52 -21.22
N GLN A 136 8.51 0.32 -20.95
CA GLN A 136 7.19 0.12 -20.33
C GLN A 136 7.08 0.88 -19.01
N THR A 137 8.11 0.80 -18.17
CA THR A 137 8.17 1.50 -16.89
C THR A 137 8.07 3.03 -17.07
N LEU A 138 8.82 3.59 -18.02
CA LEU A 138 8.80 5.03 -18.31
C LEU A 138 7.44 5.50 -18.88
N VAL A 139 6.85 4.70 -19.78
CA VAL A 139 5.53 4.99 -20.37
C VAL A 139 4.44 4.92 -19.31
N CYS A 140 4.42 3.85 -18.49
CA CYS A 140 3.48 3.73 -17.38
C CYS A 140 3.62 4.90 -16.40
N TYR A 141 4.85 5.28 -16.05
CA TYR A 141 5.08 6.42 -15.16
C TYR A 141 4.54 7.73 -15.75
N ARG A 142 4.82 8.02 -17.03
CA ARG A 142 4.28 9.20 -17.72
C ARG A 142 2.75 9.20 -17.77
N LEU A 143 2.11 8.05 -17.98
CA LEU A 143 0.66 7.93 -18.04
C LEU A 143 -0.01 8.19 -16.67
N ILE A 144 0.62 7.69 -15.60
CA ILE A 144 0.03 7.71 -14.25
C ILE A 144 0.28 9.03 -13.52
N SER A 145 1.48 9.58 -13.65
CA SER A 145 1.87 10.82 -12.99
C SER A 145 2.84 11.60 -13.90
N PRO A 146 2.30 12.32 -14.90
CA PRO A 146 3.14 13.08 -15.82
C PRO A 146 3.94 14.13 -15.03
N GLY A 147 5.26 13.93 -14.97
CA GLY A 147 6.21 14.76 -14.24
C GLY A 147 7.64 14.47 -14.70
N SER A 148 8.60 15.29 -14.28
CA SER A 148 10.00 15.18 -14.69
C SER A 148 10.59 13.80 -14.35
N GLU A 149 11.26 13.16 -15.33
CA GLU A 149 11.88 11.83 -15.21
C GLU A 149 12.90 11.72 -14.05
N TRP A 150 13.36 12.85 -13.50
CA TRP A 150 14.27 12.99 -12.37
C TRP A 150 13.79 12.39 -11.03
N LYS A 151 12.52 11.98 -10.90
CA LYS A 151 12.03 11.31 -9.68
C LYS A 151 12.34 9.81 -9.62
N PHE A 152 12.87 9.21 -10.69
CA PHE A 152 13.25 7.79 -10.69
C PHE A 152 14.48 7.50 -9.82
N GLY A 153 15.43 8.43 -9.71
CA GLY A 153 16.70 8.22 -8.99
C GLY A 153 16.69 8.63 -7.50
N SER A 154 15.67 9.33 -7.03
CA SER A 154 15.63 9.92 -5.67
C SER A 154 14.90 9.06 -4.63
N CYS A 155 14.35 7.90 -5.01
CA CYS A 155 13.61 7.03 -4.10
C CYS A 155 14.48 6.01 -3.32
N GLN A 156 15.81 6.06 -3.47
CA GLN A 156 16.75 5.14 -2.80
C GLN A 156 17.63 5.77 -1.72
N ARG A 157 17.50 7.06 -1.39
CA ARG A 157 18.28 7.66 -0.30
C ARG A 157 17.39 8.49 0.62
N HIS A 158 17.51 8.19 1.92
CA HIS A 158 16.82 8.71 3.11
C HIS A 158 15.58 7.94 3.54
#